data_AF-A0A382YD93-F1
#
_entry.id   AF-A0A382YD93-F1
#
_cell.length_a   1.000
_cell.length_b   1.000
_cell.length_c   1.000
_cell.angle_alpha   90.00
_cell.angle_beta   90.00
_cell.angle_gamma   90.00
#
_symmetry.space_group_name_H-M   'P 1'
#
loop_
_entity.id
_entity.type
_entity.pdbx_description
1 polymer ?
#
loop_
_entity_poly.entity_id
_entity_poly.type
_entity_poly.pdbx_seq_one_letter_code
_entity_poly.pdbx_strand_id
1 'polypeptide(L)'
;QSRTYTRKVKGAQEAHEAIRPTSALRTPDRLRTFLNAEQHRLYDLIWKRFVASQMADAQVDRTIIDIHATANSKEGYLFRTTGSALKFPGFRALYLEGQDDGDEDEAAKLIPTVARGNALKNLGLESKQHFTEPPPRYSEASLVRSLEDKGIGRPSTYAAIVSTIQDRGYVQSDGGRLTPTRLGMVVSDMISKHFAQISDLNFTAKLEDELDEVAQGQRSWREMLSAFYGPFTHNLQEAAEKMPRQDIRTGETCEMCGKPMNLK
;
A
#
# COMPACT_ATOMS: atom_id res chain seq x y z
N GLN A 1 -24.81 21.01 -0.61
CA GLN A 1 -24.46 20.72 0.79
C GLN A 1 -22.97 20.40 0.85
N SER A 2 -22.23 20.95 1.81
CA SER A 2 -20.80 20.66 1.98
C SER A 2 -20.61 19.22 2.45
N ARG A 3 -19.67 18.47 1.85
CA ARG A 3 -19.35 17.11 2.27
C ARG A 3 -18.33 17.15 3.39
N THR A 4 -18.61 16.47 4.50
CA THR A 4 -17.72 16.44 5.67
C THR A 4 -17.18 15.03 5.84
N TYR A 5 -15.85 14.90 5.88
CA TYR A 5 -15.14 13.63 6.04
C TYR A 5 -14.41 13.64 7.38
N THR A 6 -14.91 12.87 8.35
CA THR A 6 -14.31 12.74 9.68
C THR A 6 -13.81 11.32 9.88
N ARG A 7 -12.50 11.16 10.07
CA ARG A 7 -11.87 9.91 10.56
C ARG A 7 -11.26 10.21 11.91
N LYS A 8 -11.48 9.34 12.90
CA LYS A 8 -10.72 9.41 14.16
C LYS A 8 -9.28 9.00 13.84
N VAL A 9 -8.37 9.97 13.88
CA VAL A 9 -6.92 9.72 13.82
C VAL A 9 -6.45 9.59 15.27
N LYS A 10 -5.81 8.47 15.62
CA LYS A 10 -5.12 8.33 16.91
C LYS A 10 -3.95 9.34 16.94
N GLY A 11 -3.78 10.08 18.03
CA GLY A 11 -2.81 11.20 18.10
C GLY A 11 -3.31 12.54 17.55
N ALA A 12 -4.64 12.76 17.51
CA ALA A 12 -5.31 13.94 16.93
C ALA A 12 -4.88 15.34 17.44
N GLN A 13 -3.98 15.44 18.42
CA GLN A 13 -3.38 16.72 18.82
C GLN A 13 -2.44 17.29 17.76
N GLU A 14 -1.85 16.48 16.87
CA GLU A 14 -0.94 16.95 15.80
C GLU A 14 -1.60 17.05 14.40
N ALA A 15 -2.81 16.50 14.24
CA ALA A 15 -3.48 16.40 12.95
C ALA A 15 -4.88 17.05 12.98
N HIS A 16 -4.91 18.38 12.91
CA HIS A 16 -6.15 19.16 12.98
C HIS A 16 -6.92 19.23 11.65
N GLU A 17 -6.22 19.08 10.52
CA GLU A 17 -6.81 19.24 9.20
C GLU A 17 -6.10 18.39 8.14
N ALA A 18 -6.85 17.96 7.11
CA ALA A 18 -6.29 17.27 5.96
C ALA A 18 -5.34 18.19 5.17
N ILE A 19 -4.37 17.60 4.46
CA ILE A 19 -3.54 18.36 3.51
C ILE A 19 -4.44 18.85 2.37
N ARG A 20 -4.63 20.16 2.28
CA ARG A 20 -5.48 20.80 1.28
C ARG A 20 -4.89 22.15 0.83
N PRO A 21 -5.35 22.71 -0.31
CA PRO A 21 -5.03 24.08 -0.65
C PRO A 21 -5.49 25.04 0.44
N THR A 22 -4.70 26.07 0.70
CA THR A 22 -5.08 27.18 1.59
C THR A 22 -6.34 27.90 1.10
N SER A 23 -6.59 27.90 -0.21
CA SER A 23 -7.84 28.36 -0.82
C SER A 23 -8.09 27.60 -2.13
N ALA A 24 -9.33 27.16 -2.35
CA ALA A 24 -9.72 26.52 -3.61
C ALA A 24 -9.59 27.45 -4.82
N LEU A 25 -9.66 28.77 -4.62
CA LEU A 25 -9.55 29.79 -5.69
C LEU A 25 -8.12 29.95 -6.22
N ARG A 26 -7.13 29.38 -5.54
CA ARG A 26 -5.74 29.30 -6.00
C ARG A 26 -5.59 28.08 -6.90
N THR A 27 -6.09 28.18 -8.14
CA THR A 27 -6.00 27.07 -9.09
C THR A 27 -4.54 26.78 -9.47
N PRO A 28 -4.19 25.54 -9.86
CA PRO A 28 -2.82 25.18 -10.26
C PRO A 28 -2.24 26.10 -11.34
N ASP A 29 -3.04 26.46 -12.36
CA ASP A 29 -2.62 27.37 -13.44
C ASP A 29 -2.18 28.75 -12.94
N ARG A 30 -2.86 29.28 -11.91
CA ARG A 30 -2.51 30.59 -11.33
C ARG A 30 -1.23 30.55 -10.51
N LEU A 31 -0.82 29.38 -10.01
CA LEU A 31 0.39 29.22 -9.22
C LEU A 31 1.59 28.74 -10.03
N ARG A 32 1.40 28.39 -11.31
CA ARG A 32 2.43 27.81 -12.17
C ARG A 32 3.71 28.64 -12.30
N THR A 33 3.62 29.95 -12.24
CA THR A 33 4.79 30.85 -12.30
C THR A 33 5.53 30.99 -10.97
N PHE A 34 4.92 30.56 -9.86
CA PHE A 34 5.48 30.69 -8.50
C PHE A 34 6.05 29.38 -7.97
N LEU A 35 5.80 28.26 -8.65
CA LEU A 35 6.20 26.92 -8.24
C LEU A 35 7.17 26.32 -9.25
N ASN A 36 8.13 25.54 -8.77
CA ASN A 36 8.91 24.69 -9.66
C ASN A 36 8.04 23.51 -10.18
N ALA A 37 8.57 22.74 -11.13
CA ALA A 37 7.80 21.67 -11.77
C ALA A 37 7.29 20.59 -10.80
N GLU A 38 8.10 20.19 -9.81
CA GLU A 38 7.75 19.17 -8.83
C GLU A 38 6.70 19.67 -7.84
N GLN A 39 6.90 20.88 -7.31
CA GLN A 39 5.96 21.57 -6.43
C GLN A 39 4.61 21.78 -7.12
N HIS A 40 4.62 22.19 -8.39
CA HIS A 40 3.40 22.36 -9.17
C HIS A 40 2.65 21.04 -9.35
N ARG A 41 3.36 19.93 -9.68
CA ARG A 41 2.74 18.60 -9.81
C ARG A 41 2.11 18.14 -8.51
N LEU A 42 2.80 18.30 -7.37
CA LEU A 42 2.26 17.93 -6.06
C LEU A 42 1.08 18.83 -5.68
N TYR A 43 1.16 20.13 -5.94
CA TYR A 43 0.07 21.06 -5.67
C TYR A 43 -1.17 20.77 -6.52
N ASP A 44 -1.00 20.48 -7.82
CA ASP A 44 -2.08 20.09 -8.73
C ASP A 44 -2.79 18.82 -8.24
N LEU A 45 -2.03 17.82 -7.77
CA LEU A 45 -2.56 16.60 -7.17
C LEU A 45 -3.40 16.90 -5.91
N ILE A 46 -2.85 17.68 -4.97
CA ILE A 46 -3.52 18.08 -3.72
C ILE A 46 -4.81 18.86 -4.05
N TRP A 47 -4.74 19.80 -4.99
CA TRP A 47 -5.87 20.63 -5.39
C TRP A 47 -6.98 19.80 -6.02
N LYS A 48 -6.66 18.93 -6.98
CA LYS A 48 -7.63 18.05 -7.65
C LYS A 48 -8.30 17.12 -6.65
N ARG A 49 -7.54 16.48 -5.75
CA ARG A 49 -8.09 15.59 -4.72
C ARG A 49 -9.00 16.33 -3.75
N PHE A 50 -8.62 17.54 -3.32
CA PHE A 50 -9.45 18.36 -2.44
C PHE A 50 -10.77 18.78 -3.10
N VAL A 51 -10.72 19.33 -4.33
CA VAL A 51 -11.93 19.77 -5.05
C VAL A 51 -12.83 18.59 -5.38
N ALA A 52 -12.26 17.47 -5.83
CA ALA A 52 -12.99 16.23 -6.12
C ALA A 52 -13.75 15.70 -4.89
N SER A 53 -13.19 15.84 -3.68
CA SER A 53 -13.89 15.43 -2.44
C SER A 53 -15.20 16.16 -2.20
N GLN A 54 -15.37 17.36 -2.75
CA GLN A 54 -16.59 18.17 -2.61
C GLN A 54 -17.51 18.07 -3.82
N MET A 55 -17.12 17.36 -4.88
CA MET A 55 -17.93 17.14 -6.08
C MET A 55 -19.01 16.08 -5.83
N ALA A 56 -19.99 16.02 -6.74
CA ALA A 56 -21.02 15.00 -6.74
C ALA A 56 -20.45 13.59 -7.01
N ASP A 57 -21.15 12.56 -6.55
CA ASP A 57 -20.75 11.16 -6.79
C ASP A 57 -20.81 10.82 -8.27
N ALA A 58 -19.92 9.92 -8.69
CA ALA A 58 -20.04 9.29 -9.99
C ALA A 58 -21.23 8.31 -9.98
N GLN A 59 -22.00 8.27 -11.06
CA GLN A 59 -23.08 7.31 -11.26
C GLN A 59 -22.69 6.35 -12.39
N VAL A 60 -22.72 5.06 -12.10
CA VAL A 60 -22.36 3.99 -13.04
C VAL A 60 -23.50 2.98 -13.07
N ASP A 61 -23.95 2.64 -14.27
CA ASP A 61 -24.85 1.52 -14.47
C ASP A 61 -24.02 0.25 -14.62
N ARG A 62 -24.31 -0.76 -13.80
CA ARG A 62 -23.71 -2.09 -13.89
C ARG A 62 -24.73 -3.08 -14.44
N THR A 63 -24.41 -3.68 -15.58
CA THR A 63 -25.25 -4.68 -16.24
C THR A 63 -24.58 -6.04 -16.12
N ILE A 64 -25.30 -7.02 -15.58
CA ILE A 64 -24.87 -8.42 -15.50
C ILE A 64 -25.82 -9.23 -16.37
N ILE A 65 -25.28 -9.98 -17.33
CA ILE A 65 -26.05 -10.87 -18.19
C ILE A 65 -25.58 -12.30 -17.95
N ASP A 66 -26.55 -13.13 -17.56
CA ASP A 66 -26.41 -14.58 -17.45
C ASP A 66 -27.00 -15.24 -18.71
N ILE A 67 -26.18 -16.04 -19.38
CA ILE A 67 -26.50 -16.70 -20.64
C ILE A 67 -26.49 -18.20 -20.40
N HIS A 68 -27.67 -18.80 -20.43
CA HIS A 68 -27.82 -20.25 -20.41
C HIS A 68 -27.61 -20.79 -21.82
N ALA A 69 -26.62 -21.67 -21.98
CA ALA A 69 -26.31 -22.32 -23.24
C ALA A 69 -26.46 -23.84 -23.11
N THR A 70 -27.07 -24.46 -24.10
CA THR A 70 -27.14 -25.92 -24.23
C THR A 70 -26.11 -26.38 -25.25
N ALA A 71 -25.38 -27.44 -24.94
CA ALA A 71 -24.50 -28.12 -25.90
C ALA A 71 -25.04 -29.53 -26.20
N ASN A 72 -24.34 -30.27 -27.06
CA ASN A 72 -24.63 -31.68 -27.32
C ASN A 72 -24.27 -32.61 -26.14
N SER A 73 -23.84 -32.06 -25.00
CA SER A 73 -23.62 -32.77 -23.74
C SER A 73 -24.93 -32.83 -22.92
N LYS A 74 -24.97 -33.70 -21.91
CA LYS A 74 -26.12 -33.80 -20.99
C LYS A 74 -26.26 -32.58 -20.05
N GLU A 75 -25.30 -31.66 -20.06
CA GLU A 75 -25.20 -30.55 -19.12
C GLU A 75 -25.37 -29.20 -19.84
N GLY A 76 -26.10 -28.29 -19.19
CA GLY A 76 -26.18 -26.90 -19.62
C GLY A 76 -25.01 -26.08 -19.06
N TYR A 77 -24.57 -25.08 -19.80
CA TYR A 77 -23.51 -24.16 -19.40
C TYR A 77 -24.11 -22.80 -19.02
N LEU A 78 -23.50 -22.14 -18.04
CA LEU A 78 -23.81 -20.76 -17.66
C LEU A 78 -22.62 -19.87 -18.00
N PHE A 79 -22.81 -18.97 -18.95
CA PHE A 79 -21.85 -17.90 -19.23
C PHE A 79 -22.33 -16.62 -18.56
N ARG A 80 -21.40 -15.86 -17.98
CA ARG A 80 -21.69 -14.57 -17.36
C ARG A 80 -20.83 -13.49 -17.99
N THR A 81 -21.44 -12.36 -18.32
CA THR A 81 -20.72 -11.14 -18.67
C THR A 81 -21.18 -10.00 -17.77
N THR A 82 -20.23 -9.17 -17.37
CA THR A 82 -20.49 -7.95 -16.59
C THR A 82 -19.97 -6.77 -17.39
N GLY A 83 -20.77 -5.71 -17.44
CA GLY A 83 -20.44 -4.46 -18.10
C GLY A 83 -20.79 -3.29 -17.21
N SER A 84 -20.06 -2.21 -17.40
CA SER A 84 -20.22 -0.96 -16.66
C SER A 84 -20.31 0.20 -17.65
N ALA A 85 -21.25 1.10 -17.41
CA ALA A 85 -21.44 2.31 -18.21
C ALA A 85 -21.53 3.53 -17.28
N LEU A 86 -20.56 4.44 -17.40
CA LEU A 86 -20.55 5.68 -16.65
C LEU A 86 -21.69 6.60 -17.13
N LYS A 87 -22.70 6.82 -16.28
CA LYS A 87 -23.83 7.72 -16.57
C LYS A 87 -23.51 9.16 -16.21
N PHE A 88 -22.81 9.36 -15.11
CA PHE A 88 -22.41 10.66 -14.65
C PHE A 88 -21.01 10.58 -14.04
N PRO A 89 -20.01 11.33 -14.53
CA PRO A 89 -18.65 11.20 -14.06
C PRO A 89 -18.46 11.72 -12.63
N GLY A 90 -19.24 12.70 -12.17
CA GLY A 90 -19.08 13.29 -10.84
C GLY A 90 -17.63 13.72 -10.58
N PHE A 91 -17.11 13.41 -9.38
CA PHE A 91 -15.72 13.67 -8.99
C PHE A 91 -14.67 13.03 -9.92
N ARG A 92 -15.00 11.92 -10.62
CA ARG A 92 -14.08 11.23 -11.55
C ARG A 92 -13.70 12.08 -12.75
N ALA A 93 -14.46 13.14 -13.06
CA ALA A 93 -14.11 14.10 -14.11
C ALA A 93 -12.83 14.88 -13.78
N LEU A 94 -12.51 15.03 -12.49
CA LEU A 94 -11.36 15.82 -12.03
C LEU A 94 -10.24 14.96 -11.46
N TYR A 95 -10.59 13.89 -10.75
CA TYR A 95 -9.61 13.05 -10.06
C TYR A 95 -10.00 11.57 -10.11
N LEU A 96 -9.04 10.74 -10.51
CA LEU A 96 -9.08 9.29 -10.44
C LEU A 96 -7.86 8.85 -9.66
N GLU A 97 -8.04 7.97 -8.67
CA GLU A 97 -6.93 7.39 -7.94
C GLU A 97 -6.22 6.36 -8.85
N GLY A 98 -4.89 6.39 -8.87
CA GLY A 98 -4.11 5.39 -9.60
C GLY A 98 -4.22 4.03 -8.91
N GLN A 99 -4.26 2.95 -9.69
CA GLN A 99 -4.13 1.59 -9.17
C GLN A 99 -2.65 1.21 -9.14
N ASP A 100 -2.19 0.67 -8.01
CA ASP A 100 -0.80 0.20 -7.84
C ASP A 100 -0.56 -1.12 -8.61
N ASP A 101 -1.55 -2.00 -8.63
CA ASP A 101 -1.55 -3.28 -9.33
C ASP A 101 -2.63 -3.19 -10.42
N GLY A 102 -2.22 -3.21 -11.68
CA GLY A 102 -3.02 -2.86 -12.85
C GLY A 102 -4.17 -3.81 -13.15
N ASP A 103 -5.18 -3.86 -12.29
CA ASP A 103 -6.48 -4.42 -12.60
C ASP A 103 -7.29 -3.36 -13.37
N GLU A 104 -7.02 -3.26 -14.68
CA GLU A 104 -7.85 -2.55 -15.67
C GLU A 104 -9.25 -3.18 -15.83
N ASP A 105 -9.83 -3.79 -14.79
CA ASP A 105 -11.16 -4.40 -14.82
C ASP A 105 -12.30 -3.35 -14.77
N GLU A 106 -11.96 -2.08 -14.55
CA GLU A 106 -12.88 -0.93 -14.60
C GLU A 106 -12.83 -0.18 -15.95
N ALA A 107 -12.16 -0.72 -16.98
CA ALA A 107 -12.36 -0.20 -18.33
C ALA A 107 -13.85 -0.39 -18.71
N ALA A 108 -14.52 0.69 -19.11
CA ALA A 108 -15.95 0.71 -19.39
C ALA A 108 -16.32 -0.30 -20.48
N LYS A 109 -16.66 -1.52 -20.06
CA LYS A 109 -17.08 -2.59 -20.97
C LYS A 109 -18.55 -2.34 -21.30
N LEU A 110 -18.77 -1.61 -22.40
CA LEU A 110 -20.10 -1.36 -22.93
C LEU A 110 -20.72 -2.68 -23.36
N ILE A 111 -21.85 -3.01 -22.75
CA ILE A 111 -22.65 -4.18 -23.09
C ILE A 111 -23.86 -3.71 -23.91
N PRO A 112 -24.19 -4.41 -25.01
CA PRO A 112 -25.38 -4.11 -25.79
C PRO A 112 -26.65 -4.30 -24.95
N THR A 113 -27.69 -3.52 -25.23
CA THR A 113 -28.99 -3.70 -24.59
C THR A 113 -29.60 -5.02 -25.05
N VAL A 114 -29.94 -5.90 -24.12
CA VAL A 114 -30.61 -7.18 -24.38
C VAL A 114 -31.82 -7.32 -23.48
N ALA A 115 -32.88 -7.98 -23.98
CA ALA A 115 -34.04 -8.34 -23.18
C ALA A 115 -33.96 -9.79 -22.71
N ARG A 116 -34.60 -10.08 -21.57
CA ARG A 116 -34.73 -11.46 -21.06
C ARG A 116 -35.40 -12.35 -22.11
N GLY A 117 -34.78 -13.49 -22.40
CA GLY A 117 -35.30 -14.46 -23.36
C GLY A 117 -34.92 -14.18 -24.82
N ASN A 118 -34.11 -13.15 -25.11
CA ASN A 118 -33.54 -13.00 -26.45
C ASN A 118 -32.64 -14.19 -26.79
N ALA A 119 -32.89 -14.80 -27.95
CA ALA A 119 -32.01 -15.82 -28.49
C ALA A 119 -30.68 -15.18 -28.91
N LEU A 120 -29.57 -15.73 -28.42
CA LEU A 120 -28.22 -15.30 -28.78
C LEU A 120 -27.59 -16.31 -29.73
N LYS A 121 -26.87 -15.81 -30.75
CA LYS A 121 -26.10 -16.65 -31.66
C LYS A 121 -24.68 -16.80 -31.12
N ASN A 122 -24.22 -18.03 -30.96
CA ASN A 122 -22.81 -18.31 -30.69
C ASN A 122 -21.99 -17.97 -31.96
N LEU A 123 -21.09 -16.98 -31.86
CA LEU A 123 -20.21 -16.57 -32.96
C LEU A 123 -18.85 -17.28 -32.91
N GLY A 124 -18.50 -17.90 -31.79
CA GLY A 124 -17.22 -18.56 -31.57
C GLY A 124 -16.97 -18.81 -30.08
N LEU A 125 -16.21 -19.87 -29.78
CA LEU A 125 -15.75 -20.18 -28.43
C LEU A 125 -14.23 -20.06 -28.37
N GLU A 126 -13.74 -19.20 -27.49
CA GLU A 126 -12.32 -19.05 -27.20
C GLU A 126 -12.02 -19.66 -25.84
N SER A 127 -11.15 -20.67 -25.79
CA SER A 127 -10.70 -21.26 -24.53
C SER A 127 -9.55 -20.43 -23.98
N LYS A 128 -9.73 -19.85 -22.79
CA LYS A 128 -8.69 -19.11 -22.07
C LYS A 128 -8.23 -19.91 -20.87
N GLN A 129 -6.94 -20.19 -20.81
CA GLN A 129 -6.31 -20.79 -19.65
C GLN A 129 -5.71 -19.66 -18.80
N HIS A 130 -6.06 -19.65 -17.52
CA HIS A 130 -5.50 -18.72 -16.55
C HIS A 130 -4.57 -19.48 -15.60
N PHE A 131 -3.50 -18.81 -15.18
CA PHE A 131 -2.62 -19.27 -14.11
C PHE A 131 -2.81 -18.38 -12.89
N THR A 132 -2.60 -18.95 -11.71
CA THR A 132 -2.54 -18.14 -10.49
C THR A 132 -1.19 -17.44 -10.45
N GLU A 133 -1.23 -16.14 -10.14
CA GLU A 133 -0.02 -15.36 -9.92
C GLU A 133 0.25 -15.24 -8.42
N PRO A 134 1.52 -15.18 -7.98
CA PRO A 134 1.83 -14.89 -6.60
C PRO A 134 1.40 -13.47 -6.24
N PRO A 135 1.18 -13.17 -4.95
CA PRO A 135 0.88 -11.81 -4.51
C PRO A 135 1.94 -10.81 -5.00
N PRO A 136 1.54 -9.61 -5.45
CA PRO A 136 2.48 -8.62 -5.92
C PRO A 136 3.39 -8.16 -4.78
N ARG A 137 4.64 -7.81 -5.12
CA ARG A 137 5.53 -7.16 -4.15
C ARG A 137 5.02 -5.76 -3.81
N TYR A 138 5.40 -5.26 -2.65
CA TYR A 138 5.06 -3.91 -2.23
C TYR A 138 5.71 -2.86 -3.15
N SER A 139 4.98 -1.81 -3.48
CA SER A 139 5.54 -0.51 -3.87
C SER A 139 5.78 0.31 -2.60
N GLU A 140 6.40 1.49 -2.71
CA GLU A 140 6.47 2.40 -1.56
C GLU A 140 5.06 2.78 -1.06
N ALA A 141 4.13 3.04 -1.98
CA ALA A 141 2.75 3.40 -1.66
C ALA A 141 2.03 2.27 -0.92
N SER A 142 2.09 1.03 -1.44
CA SER A 142 1.41 -0.10 -0.80
C SER A 142 2.09 -0.55 0.50
N LEU A 143 3.40 -0.31 0.66
CA LEU A 143 4.08 -0.50 1.94
C LEU A 143 3.61 0.53 2.98
N VAL A 144 3.56 1.82 2.63
CA VAL A 144 3.05 2.88 3.52
C VAL A 144 1.62 2.59 3.94
N ARG A 145 0.76 2.16 3.01
CA ARG A 145 -0.61 1.74 3.31
C ARG A 145 -0.65 0.56 4.28
N SER A 146 0.18 -0.46 4.07
CA SER A 146 0.28 -1.63 4.96
C SER A 146 0.76 -1.24 6.37
N LEU A 147 1.70 -0.28 6.48
CA LEU A 147 2.15 0.27 7.76
C LEU A 147 1.03 1.01 8.48
N GLU A 148 0.29 1.89 7.78
CA GLU A 148 -0.88 2.60 8.32
C GLU A 148 -1.96 1.63 8.80
N ASP A 149 -2.33 0.65 7.98
CA ASP A 149 -3.38 -0.35 8.29
C ASP A 149 -3.01 -1.20 9.52
N LYS A 150 -1.71 -1.46 9.73
CA LYS A 150 -1.19 -2.18 10.89
C LYS A 150 -0.90 -1.29 12.10
N GLY A 151 -1.08 0.02 11.99
CA GLY A 151 -0.79 0.98 13.07
C GLY A 151 0.69 1.16 13.38
N ILE A 152 1.58 0.79 12.46
CA ILE A 152 3.03 0.89 12.61
C ILE A 152 3.50 2.16 11.91
N GLY A 153 4.24 3.01 12.63
CA GLY A 153 4.65 4.32 12.13
C GLY A 153 3.52 5.36 12.17
N ARG A 154 3.86 6.59 11.79
CA ARG A 154 3.02 7.79 11.85
C ARG A 154 3.27 8.63 10.58
N PRO A 155 2.43 9.63 10.27
CA PRO A 155 2.64 10.51 9.11
C PRO A 155 4.05 11.12 9.04
N SER A 156 4.69 11.33 10.19
CA SER A 156 6.06 11.83 10.31
C SER A 156 7.15 10.78 10.06
N THR A 157 6.84 9.48 10.09
CA THR A 157 7.83 8.40 10.02
C THR A 157 7.77 7.55 8.76
N TYR A 158 6.65 7.53 8.02
CA TYR A 158 6.50 6.67 6.83
C TYR A 158 7.62 6.84 5.79
N ALA A 159 7.88 8.08 5.37
CA ALA A 159 8.93 8.36 4.38
C ALA A 159 10.32 7.97 4.92
N ALA A 160 10.59 8.24 6.21
CA ALA A 160 11.86 7.91 6.84
C ALA A 160 12.07 6.40 7.00
N ILE A 161 11.02 5.64 7.29
CA ILE A 161 11.09 4.17 7.35
C ILE A 161 11.49 3.62 5.98
N VAL A 162 10.78 4.03 4.93
CA VAL A 162 11.01 3.58 3.55
C VAL A 162 12.40 3.97 3.05
N SER A 163 12.86 5.20 3.32
CA SER A 163 14.22 5.62 2.93
C SER A 163 15.28 4.85 3.71
N THR A 164 15.10 4.69 5.03
CA THR A 164 16.12 4.04 5.89
C THR A 164 16.36 2.58 5.49
N ILE A 165 15.31 1.82 5.15
CA ILE A 165 15.47 0.43 4.74
C ILE A 165 16.12 0.29 3.36
N GLN A 166 15.94 1.28 2.48
CA GLN A 166 16.61 1.36 1.17
C GLN A 166 18.07 1.79 1.32
N ASP A 167 18.34 2.87 2.06
CA ASP A 167 19.67 3.44 2.28
C ASP A 167 20.62 2.47 2.99
N ARG A 168 20.08 1.64 3.90
CA ARG A 168 20.84 0.56 4.58
C ARG A 168 20.99 -0.70 3.75
N GLY A 169 20.42 -0.74 2.54
CA GLY A 169 20.52 -1.87 1.62
C GLY A 169 19.75 -3.11 2.09
N TYR A 170 18.72 -2.98 2.94
CA TYR A 170 17.87 -4.11 3.33
C TYR A 170 16.85 -4.45 2.25
N VAL A 171 16.40 -3.44 1.51
CA VAL A 171 15.51 -3.59 0.35
C VAL A 171 16.07 -2.77 -0.81
N GLN A 172 15.71 -3.16 -2.03
CA GLN A 172 16.03 -2.42 -3.25
C GLN A 172 14.75 -2.21 -4.07
N SER A 173 14.68 -1.08 -4.77
CA SER A 173 13.61 -0.81 -5.72
C SER A 173 13.97 -1.40 -7.08
N ASP A 174 13.15 -2.33 -7.58
CA ASP A 174 13.23 -2.91 -8.91
C ASP A 174 11.90 -2.66 -9.63
N GLY A 175 11.92 -1.84 -10.69
CA GLY A 175 10.70 -1.44 -11.39
C GLY A 175 9.63 -0.77 -10.51
N GLY A 176 10.04 -0.07 -9.44
CA GLY A 176 9.12 0.53 -8.47
C GLY A 176 8.56 -0.44 -7.41
N ARG A 177 9.07 -1.67 -7.37
CA ARG A 177 8.72 -2.68 -6.37
C ARG A 177 9.88 -2.94 -5.43
N LEU A 178 9.58 -2.99 -4.13
CA LEU A 178 10.53 -3.25 -3.07
C LEU A 178 10.81 -4.75 -2.99
N THR A 179 12.06 -5.11 -3.22
CA THR A 179 12.55 -6.49 -3.12
C THR A 179 13.57 -6.59 -1.99
N PRO A 180 13.43 -7.55 -1.04
CA PRO A 180 14.40 -7.72 0.02
C PRO A 180 15.75 -8.16 -0.55
N THR A 181 16.82 -7.55 -0.08
CA THR A 181 18.18 -7.99 -0.41
C THR A 181 18.55 -9.20 0.44
N ARG A 182 19.66 -9.86 0.09
CA ARG A 182 20.21 -10.93 0.94
C ARG A 182 20.55 -10.45 2.35
N LEU A 183 21.07 -9.23 2.48
CA LEU A 183 21.36 -8.62 3.78
C LEU A 183 20.06 -8.43 4.58
N GLY A 184 19.01 -7.87 3.95
CA GLY A 184 17.71 -7.68 4.58
C GLY A 184 17.09 -8.98 5.09
N MET A 185 17.13 -10.05 4.28
CA MET A 185 16.62 -11.37 4.69
C MET A 185 17.38 -11.93 5.89
N VAL A 186 18.72 -11.89 5.87
CA VAL A 186 19.55 -12.39 6.97
C VAL A 186 19.27 -11.62 8.26
N VAL A 187 19.25 -10.28 8.19
CA VAL A 187 18.97 -9.44 9.36
C VAL A 187 17.56 -9.68 9.90
N SER A 188 16.56 -9.78 9.01
CA SER A 188 15.18 -10.07 9.40
C SER A 188 15.03 -11.42 10.10
N ASP A 189 15.66 -12.48 9.57
CA ASP A 189 15.65 -13.81 10.18
C ASP A 189 16.31 -13.81 11.56
N MET A 190 17.42 -13.08 11.68
CA MET A 190 18.18 -12.98 12.91
C MET A 190 17.42 -12.24 14.01
N ILE A 191 16.79 -11.10 13.66
CA ILE A 191 15.92 -10.35 14.57
C ILE A 191 14.70 -11.20 14.96
N SER A 192 14.05 -11.86 14.00
CA SER A 192 12.84 -12.66 14.29
C SER A 192 13.12 -13.85 15.22
N LYS A 193 14.31 -14.45 15.13
CA LYS A 193 14.72 -15.58 15.97
C LYS A 193 15.09 -15.18 17.40
N HIS A 194 15.78 -14.05 17.57
CA HIS A 194 16.35 -13.65 18.88
C HIS A 194 15.55 -12.54 19.57
N PHE A 195 14.71 -11.82 18.84
CA PHE A 195 13.92 -10.68 19.33
C PHE A 195 12.45 -10.83 18.91
N ALA A 196 11.86 -12.00 19.13
CA ALA A 196 10.49 -12.34 18.70
C ALA A 196 9.44 -11.30 19.11
N GLN A 197 9.56 -10.75 20.32
CA GLN A 197 8.65 -9.70 20.81
C GLN A 197 8.75 -8.40 19.99
N ILE A 198 9.94 -7.99 19.58
CA ILE A 198 10.16 -6.74 18.84
C ILE A 198 9.78 -6.91 17.36
N SER A 199 10.00 -8.09 16.80
CA SER A 199 9.56 -8.42 15.44
C SER A 199 8.04 -8.60 15.31
N ASP A 200 7.32 -8.72 16.42
CA ASP A 200 5.86 -8.80 16.41
C ASP A 200 5.24 -7.45 16.03
N LEU A 201 4.40 -7.47 15.01
CA LEU A 201 3.76 -6.29 14.46
C LEU A 201 2.80 -5.64 15.47
N ASN A 202 2.10 -6.44 16.28
CA ASN A 202 1.16 -5.91 17.28
C ASN A 202 1.92 -5.25 18.43
N PHE A 203 3.07 -5.79 18.82
CA PHE A 203 3.95 -5.16 19.81
C PHE A 203 4.44 -3.80 19.33
N THR A 204 4.88 -3.69 18.06
CA THR A 204 5.33 -2.42 17.49
C THR A 204 4.18 -1.42 17.43
N ALA A 205 3.01 -1.83 16.93
CA ALA A 205 1.82 -0.97 16.89
C ALA A 205 1.39 -0.51 18.29
N LYS A 206 1.46 -1.40 19.29
CA LYS A 206 1.17 -1.06 20.68
C LYS A 206 2.17 -0.04 21.21
N LEU A 207 3.46 -0.21 20.98
CA LEU A 207 4.46 0.76 21.42
C LEU A 207 4.20 2.16 20.85
N GLU A 208 3.80 2.25 19.59
CA GLU A 208 3.39 3.51 18.96
C GLU A 208 2.16 4.11 19.64
N ASP A 209 1.14 3.31 19.98
CA ASP A 209 -0.02 3.76 20.76
C ASP A 209 0.40 4.27 22.16
N GLU A 210 1.32 3.59 22.84
CA GLU A 210 1.82 4.00 24.16
C GLU A 210 2.60 5.32 24.09
N LEU A 211 3.32 5.58 22.99
CA LEU A 211 3.99 6.87 22.75
C LEU A 211 2.96 7.99 22.56
N ASP A 212 1.85 7.72 21.84
CA ASP A 212 0.76 8.69 21.70
C ASP A 212 0.07 8.99 23.04
N GLU A 213 -0.11 7.98 23.91
CA GLU A 213 -0.65 8.16 25.27
C GLU A 213 0.27 9.06 26.12
N VAL A 214 1.58 8.87 26.02
CA VAL A 214 2.58 9.71 26.68
C VAL A 214 2.49 11.16 26.18
N ALA A 215 2.42 11.36 24.86
CA ALA A 215 2.31 12.70 24.27
C ALA A 215 1.04 13.43 24.72
N GLN A 216 -0.06 12.69 24.92
CA GLN A 216 -1.34 13.22 25.43
C GLN A 216 -1.38 13.38 26.96
N GLY A 217 -0.31 13.00 27.68
CA GLY A 217 -0.25 13.04 29.14
C GLY A 217 -1.11 11.99 29.84
N GLN A 218 -1.55 10.94 29.13
CA GLN A 218 -2.37 9.85 29.65
C GLN A 218 -1.53 8.74 30.31
N ARG A 219 -0.22 8.69 30.02
CA ARG A 219 0.72 7.70 30.55
C ARG A 219 2.05 8.32 30.96
N SER A 220 2.67 7.76 32.00
CA SER A 220 4.03 8.13 32.41
C SER A 220 5.07 7.55 31.46
N TRP A 221 5.89 8.42 30.84
CA TRP A 221 6.98 7.98 29.97
C TRP A 221 8.01 7.09 30.70
N ARG A 222 8.24 7.33 32.00
CA ARG A 222 9.18 6.54 32.81
C ARG A 222 8.69 5.11 33.00
N GLU A 223 7.39 4.95 33.26
CA GLU A 223 6.77 3.63 33.42
C GLU A 223 6.78 2.85 32.12
N MET A 224 6.45 3.51 31.00
CA MET A 224 6.52 2.92 29.66
C MET A 224 7.95 2.45 29.34
N LEU A 225 8.97 3.31 29.52
CA LEU A 225 10.36 2.93 29.28
C LEU A 225 10.81 1.79 30.20
N SER A 226 10.44 1.82 31.48
CA SER A 226 10.80 0.75 32.41
C SER A 226 10.18 -0.59 32.00
N ALA A 227 8.94 -0.59 31.51
CA ALA A 227 8.25 -1.79 31.03
C ALA A 227 8.89 -2.36 29.75
N PHE A 228 9.39 -1.49 28.87
CA PHE A 228 10.10 -1.89 27.66
C PHE A 228 11.51 -2.43 27.97
N TYR A 229 12.29 -1.70 28.78
CA TYR A 229 13.73 -1.94 28.91
C TYR A 229 14.07 -3.22 29.67
N GLY A 230 13.23 -3.65 30.61
CA GLY A 230 13.43 -4.89 31.37
C GLY A 230 13.52 -6.12 30.47
N PRO A 231 12.45 -6.48 29.75
CA PRO A 231 12.47 -7.58 28.79
C PRO A 231 13.52 -7.41 27.69
N PHE A 232 13.68 -6.19 27.17
CA PHE A 232 14.65 -5.89 26.13
C PHE A 232 16.10 -6.21 26.56
N THR A 233 16.47 -5.84 27.78
CA THR A 233 17.81 -6.10 28.32
C THR A 233 18.10 -7.59 28.45
N HIS A 234 17.10 -8.38 28.87
CA HIS A 234 17.24 -9.83 28.95
C HIS A 234 17.45 -10.46 27.57
N ASN A 235 16.63 -10.08 26.58
CA ASN A 235 16.78 -10.55 25.21
C ASN A 235 18.14 -10.15 24.62
N LEU A 236 18.64 -8.95 24.95
CA LEU A 236 19.95 -8.48 24.50
C LEU A 236 21.10 -9.32 25.07
N GLN A 237 21.03 -9.70 26.35
CA GLN A 237 22.02 -10.58 26.98
C GLN A 237 22.00 -11.98 26.35
N GLU A 238 20.81 -12.56 26.17
CA GLU A 238 20.66 -13.86 25.55
C GLU A 238 21.14 -13.87 24.09
N ALA A 239 20.82 -12.82 23.33
CA ALA A 239 21.31 -12.63 21.97
C ALA A 239 22.84 -12.49 21.94
N ALA A 240 23.44 -11.75 22.86
CA ALA A 240 24.91 -11.61 22.91
C ALA A 240 25.63 -12.96 23.08
N GLU A 241 25.02 -13.92 23.77
CA GLU A 241 25.57 -15.27 23.95
C GLU A 241 25.24 -16.23 22.80
N LYS A 242 24.01 -16.17 22.28
CA LYS A 242 23.46 -17.19 21.37
C LYS A 242 23.44 -16.78 19.90
N MET A 243 23.58 -15.50 19.58
CA MET A 243 23.47 -14.98 18.22
C MET A 243 24.80 -15.21 17.49
N PRO A 244 24.83 -16.10 16.49
CA PRO A 244 26.07 -16.38 15.78
C PRO A 244 26.49 -15.16 14.97
N ARG A 245 27.81 -14.88 14.93
CA ARG A 245 28.36 -13.96 13.92
C ARG A 245 28.20 -14.61 12.55
N GLN A 246 27.22 -14.17 11.78
CA GLN A 246 27.02 -14.65 10.42
C GLN A 246 27.86 -13.81 9.45
N ASP A 247 28.87 -14.46 8.86
CA ASP A 247 29.54 -13.97 7.66
C ASP A 247 28.62 -14.19 6.45
N ILE A 248 28.09 -13.12 5.87
CA ILE A 248 27.22 -13.21 4.71
C ILE A 248 28.10 -13.43 3.47
N ARG A 249 28.35 -14.69 3.10
CA ARG A 249 29.11 -15.06 1.90
C ARG A 249 28.53 -14.38 0.66
N THR A 250 29.23 -13.48 0.00
CA THR A 250 28.69 -12.74 -1.17
C THR A 250 28.53 -13.62 -2.41
N GLY A 251 29.15 -14.80 -2.43
CA GLY A 251 29.23 -15.64 -3.62
C GLY A 251 30.38 -15.25 -4.56
N GLU A 252 31.04 -14.12 -4.28
CA GLU A 252 32.23 -13.64 -4.97
C GLU A 252 33.48 -14.25 -4.33
N THR A 253 34.46 -14.64 -5.14
CA THR A 253 35.78 -15.08 -4.67
C THR A 253 36.78 -13.95 -4.85
N CYS A 254 37.55 -13.64 -3.80
CA CYS A 254 38.57 -12.61 -3.86
C CYS A 254 39.63 -12.95 -4.91
N GLU A 255 39.80 -12.10 -5.92
CA GLU A 255 40.75 -12.31 -7.03
C GLU A 255 42.22 -12.39 -6.55
N MET A 256 42.53 -11.81 -5.38
CA MET A 256 43.88 -11.78 -4.82
C MET A 256 44.25 -13.02 -4.00
N CYS A 257 43.26 -13.73 -3.42
CA CYS A 257 43.55 -14.83 -2.51
C CYS A 257 42.66 -16.07 -2.68
N GLY A 258 41.71 -16.05 -3.63
CA GLY A 258 40.81 -17.17 -3.94
C GLY A 258 39.81 -17.51 -2.83
N LYS A 259 39.78 -16.76 -1.72
CA LYS A 259 38.85 -17.02 -0.61
C LYS A 259 37.47 -16.41 -0.89
N PRO A 260 36.38 -17.02 -0.39
CA PRO A 260 35.05 -16.44 -0.47
C PRO A 260 35.03 -15.07 0.20
N MET A 261 34.53 -14.05 -0.49
CA MET A 261 34.27 -12.74 0.09
C MET A 261 33.00 -12.82 0.94
N ASN A 262 33.06 -12.20 2.11
CA ASN A 262 31.92 -12.08 3.02
C ASN A 262 31.57 -10.59 3.13
N LEU A 263 30.28 -10.26 3.05
CA LEU A 263 29.74 -9.01 3.56
C LEU A 263 29.90 -9.07 5.07
N LYS A 264 30.77 -8.20 5.58
CA LYS A 264 30.86 -7.89 7.01
C LYS A 264 29.82 -6.82 7.36
#